data_AF-A0A376UEQ7-F1
#
_entry.id   AF-A0A376UEQ7-F1
#
_cell.length_a   1.000
_cell.length_b   1.000
_cell.length_c   1.000
_cell.angle_alpha   90.00
_cell.angle_beta   90.00
_cell.angle_gamma   90.00
#
_symmetry.space_group_name_H-M   'P 1'
#
loop_
_entity.id
_entity.type
_entity.pdbx_description
1 polymer ?
#
loop_
_entity_poly.entity_id
_entity_poly.type
_entity_poly.pdbx_seq_one_letter_code
_entity_poly.pdbx_strand_id
1 'polypeptide(L)'
;MLTAYPAANLNRDDSGSPKTVILGGATRLRVSSQSLKRAWRTSELFEQALAGHIGVRSGRIAREAATILIEKGIEDKKAIEWAVEIADYLGKAKKDKKQKNDKKPKDPLTSAETEQLVHISPAEFDAVKALAHQLAEEKRAPKRKISLCYVKTVWR
;
A
#
# COMPACT_ATOMS: atom_id res chain seq x y z
N MET A 1 -23.39 -14.57 15.40
CA MET A 1 -22.71 -15.89 15.47
C MET A 1 -22.13 -16.04 16.86
N LEU A 2 -22.41 -17.15 17.54
CA LEU A 2 -21.78 -17.52 18.81
C LEU A 2 -20.88 -18.72 18.53
N THR A 3 -19.60 -18.64 18.89
CA THR A 3 -18.62 -19.68 18.59
C THR A 3 -17.87 -20.03 19.86
N ALA A 4 -17.95 -21.30 20.24
CA ALA A 4 -17.16 -21.84 21.33
C ALA A 4 -15.76 -22.20 20.83
N TYR A 5 -14.74 -21.87 21.61
CA TYR A 5 -13.36 -22.26 21.35
C TYR A 5 -12.90 -23.18 22.49
N PRO A 6 -12.10 -24.21 22.20
CA PRO A 6 -11.40 -24.97 23.25
C PRO A 6 -10.41 -24.05 23.98
N ALA A 7 -9.76 -24.57 25.03
CA ALA A 7 -8.72 -23.84 25.75
C ALA A 7 -7.58 -23.43 24.79
N ALA A 8 -7.59 -22.18 24.34
CA ALA A 8 -6.67 -21.66 23.35
C ALA A 8 -6.41 -20.16 23.55
N ASN A 9 -5.18 -19.74 23.26
CA ASN A 9 -4.77 -18.33 23.31
C ASN A 9 -4.82 -17.72 21.90
N LEU A 10 -6.04 -17.44 21.42
CA LEU A 10 -6.33 -17.00 20.04
C LEU A 10 -5.73 -15.64 19.68
N ASN A 11 -5.54 -14.76 20.67
CA ASN A 11 -5.12 -13.39 20.45
C ASN A 11 -4.41 -12.86 21.70
N ARG A 12 -3.13 -12.49 21.54
CA ARG A 12 -2.24 -12.09 22.63
C ARG A 12 -2.05 -10.56 22.68
N ASP A 13 -1.67 -10.05 23.84
CA ASP A 13 -1.09 -8.72 23.99
C ASP A 13 0.44 -8.76 23.86
N ASP A 14 1.09 -7.61 24.06
CA ASP A 14 2.54 -7.47 23.90
C ASP A 14 3.33 -8.27 24.96
N SER A 15 2.70 -8.63 26.08
CA SER A 15 3.28 -9.49 27.13
C SER A 15 3.08 -10.99 26.86
N GLY A 16 2.32 -11.35 25.82
CA GLY A 16 1.95 -12.72 25.49
C GLY A 16 0.67 -13.21 26.19
N SER A 17 0.07 -12.40 27.05
CA SER A 17 -1.16 -12.72 27.76
C SER A 17 -2.37 -12.67 26.83
N PRO A 18 -3.43 -13.47 27.05
CA PRO A 18 -4.65 -13.37 26.25
C PRO A 18 -5.26 -11.97 26.36
N LYS A 19 -5.65 -11.40 25.22
CA LYS A 19 -6.27 -10.07 25.21
C LYS A 19 -7.64 -10.13 25.87
N THR A 20 -7.92 -9.22 26.80
CA THR A 20 -9.18 -9.20 27.56
C THR A 20 -9.98 -7.92 27.35
N VAL A 21 -11.21 -7.91 27.87
CA VAL A 21 -12.09 -6.75 28.00
C VAL A 21 -13.02 -6.95 29.20
N ILE A 22 -13.41 -5.86 29.86
CA ILE A 22 -14.45 -5.91 30.90
C ILE A 22 -15.80 -5.70 30.22
N LEU A 23 -16.72 -6.64 30.40
CA LEU A 23 -18.08 -6.55 29.87
C LEU A 23 -19.08 -7.01 30.93
N GLY A 24 -19.93 -6.08 31.38
CA GLY A 24 -20.91 -6.34 32.43
C GLY A 24 -20.26 -6.66 33.79
N GLY A 25 -19.17 -5.97 34.14
CA GLY A 25 -18.46 -6.16 35.40
C GLY A 25 -17.54 -7.38 35.48
N ALA A 26 -17.52 -8.25 34.48
CA ALA A 26 -16.65 -9.42 34.42
C ALA A 26 -15.58 -9.30 33.32
N THR A 27 -14.39 -9.81 33.59
CA THR A 27 -13.30 -9.93 32.61
C THR A 27 -13.58 -11.07 31.64
N ARG A 28 -13.50 -10.78 30.34
CA ARG A 28 -13.71 -11.77 29.26
C ARG A 28 -12.53 -11.74 28.30
N LEU A 29 -12.26 -12.89 27.68
CA LEU A 29 -11.35 -12.97 26.55
C LEU A 29 -11.91 -12.18 25.36
N ARG A 30 -11.02 -11.53 24.61
CA ARG A 30 -11.36 -10.74 23.44
C ARG A 30 -10.45 -11.07 22.27
N VAL A 31 -11.07 -11.54 21.19
CA VAL A 31 -10.42 -11.58 19.88
C VAL A 31 -10.56 -10.20 19.25
N SER A 32 -9.43 -9.56 18.96
CA SER A 32 -9.44 -8.24 18.37
C SER A 32 -9.94 -8.25 16.93
N SER A 33 -10.70 -7.24 16.52
CA SER A 33 -11.27 -7.17 15.17
C SER A 33 -10.19 -7.16 14.08
N GLN A 34 -8.99 -6.64 14.36
CA GLN A 34 -7.87 -6.72 13.43
C GLN A 34 -7.36 -8.15 13.22
N SER A 35 -7.35 -8.98 14.27
CA SER A 35 -6.93 -10.38 14.17
C SER A 35 -7.91 -11.16 13.29
N LEU A 36 -9.22 -11.01 13.55
CA LEU A 36 -10.28 -11.62 12.73
C LEU A 36 -10.21 -11.16 11.27
N LYS A 37 -10.11 -9.85 11.04
CA LYS A 37 -10.01 -9.30 9.68
C LYS A 37 -8.77 -9.80 8.94
N ARG A 38 -7.64 -9.98 9.62
CA ARG A 38 -6.44 -10.57 9.01
C ARG A 38 -6.70 -12.03 8.65
N ALA A 39 -7.23 -12.82 9.58
CA ALA A 39 -7.52 -14.24 9.35
C ALA A 39 -8.45 -14.44 8.14
N TRP A 40 -9.46 -13.57 7.97
CA TRP A 40 -10.31 -13.60 6.78
C TRP A 40 -9.53 -13.22 5.52
N ARG A 41 -8.78 -12.12 5.53
CA ARG A 41 -8.05 -11.65 4.34
C ARG A 41 -6.96 -12.61 3.84
N THR A 42 -6.42 -13.45 4.72
CA THR A 42 -5.40 -14.45 4.39
C THR A 42 -5.97 -15.86 4.28
N SER A 43 -7.30 -15.99 4.23
CA SER A 43 -7.95 -17.29 4.03
C SER A 43 -8.09 -17.58 2.55
N GLU A 44 -7.89 -18.83 2.15
CA GLU A 44 -8.02 -19.26 0.76
C GLU A 44 -9.39 -18.92 0.18
N LEU A 45 -10.45 -19.05 0.97
CA LEU A 45 -11.81 -18.70 0.56
C LEU A 45 -11.92 -17.22 0.16
N PHE A 46 -11.33 -16.32 0.96
CA PHE A 46 -11.35 -14.90 0.65
C PHE A 46 -10.50 -14.60 -0.57
N GLU A 47 -9.32 -15.23 -0.68
CA GLU A 47 -8.42 -15.05 -1.81
C GLU A 47 -9.06 -15.49 -3.13
N GLN A 48 -9.75 -16.63 -3.14
CA GLN A 48 -10.48 -17.15 -4.29
C GLN A 48 -11.69 -16.28 -4.63
N ALA A 49 -12.50 -15.91 -3.63
CA ALA A 49 -13.72 -15.14 -3.85
C ALA A 49 -13.46 -13.72 -4.36
N LEU A 50 -12.33 -13.11 -4.01
CA LEU A 50 -11.93 -11.77 -4.45
C LEU A 50 -10.75 -11.79 -5.43
N ALA A 51 -10.43 -12.93 -6.05
CA ALA A 51 -9.32 -13.03 -7.00
C ALA A 51 -9.41 -11.92 -8.07
N GLY A 52 -8.29 -11.23 -8.32
CA GLY A 52 -8.23 -10.07 -9.23
C GLY A 52 -8.74 -8.74 -8.66
N HIS A 53 -9.36 -8.74 -7.48
CA HIS A 53 -9.87 -7.54 -6.80
C HIS A 53 -9.16 -7.24 -5.47
N ILE A 54 -8.20 -8.08 -5.06
CA ILE A 54 -7.43 -7.88 -3.82
C ILE A 54 -6.45 -6.74 -4.02
N GLY A 55 -6.66 -5.64 -3.30
CA GLY A 55 -5.74 -4.51 -3.29
C GLY A 55 -4.44 -4.82 -2.55
N VAL A 56 -3.34 -4.28 -3.04
CA VAL A 56 -2.02 -4.39 -2.43
C VAL A 56 -1.75 -3.12 -1.62
N ARG A 57 -1.22 -3.30 -0.39
CA ARG A 57 -0.74 -2.19 0.44
C ARG A 57 0.74 -1.95 0.16
N SER A 58 1.06 -0.98 -0.70
CA SER A 58 2.44 -0.68 -1.13
C SER A 58 2.71 0.82 -1.17
N GLY A 59 3.95 1.20 -0.93
CA GLY A 59 4.45 2.57 -1.16
C GLY A 59 5.36 2.69 -2.38
N ARG A 60 5.51 1.61 -3.17
CA ARG A 60 6.49 1.50 -4.27
C ARG A 60 5.88 1.62 -5.67
N ILE A 61 4.62 2.01 -5.76
CA ILE A 61 3.87 1.96 -7.02
C ILE A 61 4.40 2.99 -8.02
N ALA A 62 4.73 4.19 -7.56
CA ALA A 62 5.40 5.19 -8.38
C ALA A 62 6.86 4.82 -8.71
N ARG A 63 7.54 4.04 -7.86
CA ARG A 63 8.84 3.45 -8.20
C ARG A 63 8.74 2.47 -9.38
N GLU A 64 7.68 1.67 -9.46
CA GLU A 64 7.46 0.81 -10.63
C GLU A 64 7.17 1.60 -11.91
N ALA A 65 6.45 2.72 -11.79
CA ALA A 65 6.26 3.62 -12.93
C ALA A 65 7.61 4.19 -13.40
N ALA A 66 8.47 4.63 -12.48
CA ALA A 66 9.82 5.11 -12.81
C ALA A 66 10.68 4.06 -13.51
N THR A 67 10.66 2.81 -13.04
CA THR A 67 11.44 1.73 -13.68
C THR A 67 10.97 1.49 -15.11
N ILE A 68 9.66 1.49 -15.37
CA ILE A 68 9.10 1.36 -16.72
C ILE A 68 9.55 2.51 -17.63
N LEU A 69 9.58 3.74 -17.11
CA LEU A 69 10.03 4.92 -17.88
C LEU A 69 11.52 4.83 -18.26
N ILE A 70 12.36 4.38 -17.32
CA ILE A 70 13.81 4.20 -17.55
C ILE A 70 14.06 3.08 -18.56
N GLU A 71 13.37 1.94 -18.43
CA GLU A 71 13.47 0.82 -19.38
C GLU A 71 13.07 1.22 -20.80
N LYS A 72 12.09 2.12 -20.95
CA LYS A 72 11.68 2.68 -22.25
C LYS A 72 12.61 3.80 -22.76
N GLY A 73 13.73 4.08 -22.08
CA GLY A 73 14.78 4.98 -22.56
C GLY A 73 14.57 6.46 -22.23
N ILE A 74 13.77 6.79 -21.21
CA ILE A 74 13.69 8.15 -20.69
C ILE A 74 14.88 8.43 -19.77
N GLU A 75 15.40 9.66 -19.82
CA GLU A 75 16.46 10.12 -18.93
C GLU A 75 16.07 9.95 -17.45
N ASP A 76 16.93 9.29 -16.66
CA ASP A 76 16.69 8.94 -15.26
C ASP A 76 16.15 10.10 -14.40
N LYS A 77 16.69 11.31 -14.60
CA LYS A 77 16.27 12.50 -13.86
C LYS A 77 14.79 12.84 -14.12
N LYS A 78 14.36 12.78 -15.38
CA LYS A 78 12.97 13.07 -15.78
C LYS A 78 12.03 11.96 -15.33
N ALA A 79 12.47 10.71 -15.43
CA ALA A 79 11.69 9.57 -14.94
C ALA A 79 11.41 9.67 -13.43
N ILE A 80 12.41 10.10 -12.64
CA ILE A 80 12.25 10.32 -11.20
C ILE A 80 11.30 11.50 -10.92
N GLU A 81 11.45 12.63 -11.62
CA GLU A 81 10.54 13.78 -11.45
C GLU A 81 9.08 13.41 -11.75
N TRP A 82 8.83 12.70 -12.85
CA TRP A 82 7.47 12.27 -13.22
C TRP A 82 6.91 11.26 -12.23
N ALA A 83 7.75 10.37 -11.71
CA ALA A 83 7.35 9.41 -10.69
C ALA A 83 7.02 10.09 -9.35
N VAL A 84 7.71 11.16 -8.97
CA VAL A 84 7.36 11.97 -7.79
C VAL A 84 5.98 12.60 -7.97
N GLU A 85 5.66 13.13 -9.15
CA GLU A 85 4.31 13.67 -9.43
C GLU A 85 3.22 12.59 -9.36
N ILE A 86 3.51 11.38 -9.85
CA ILE A 86 2.60 10.22 -9.70
C ILE A 86 2.46 9.82 -8.23
N ALA A 87 3.56 9.80 -7.47
CA ALA A 87 3.55 9.49 -6.04
C ALA A 87 2.74 10.51 -5.24
N ASP A 88 2.87 11.80 -5.55
CA ASP A 88 2.12 12.90 -4.93
C ASP A 88 0.62 12.87 -5.25
N TYR A 89 0.23 12.23 -6.36
CA TYR A 89 -1.18 11.98 -6.66
C TYR A 89 -1.74 10.82 -5.82
N LEU A 90 -0.97 9.73 -5.69
CA LEU A 90 -1.38 8.54 -4.94
C LEU A 90 -1.35 8.73 -3.42
N GLY A 91 -0.45 9.57 -2.93
CA GLY A 91 -0.23 9.86 -1.51
C GLY A 91 0.69 11.06 -1.36
N LYS A 92 1.35 11.23 -0.21
CA LYS A 92 2.44 12.21 -0.10
C LYS A 92 3.72 11.55 -0.56
N ALA A 93 4.43 12.09 -1.54
CA ALA A 93 5.76 11.59 -1.90
C ALA A 93 6.73 11.75 -0.72
N LYS A 94 7.67 10.80 -0.57
CA LYS A 94 8.74 10.95 0.41
C LYS A 94 9.61 12.13 -0.02
N LYS A 95 9.54 13.20 0.78
CA LYS A 95 10.58 14.22 0.75
C LYS A 95 11.84 13.58 1.28
N ASP A 96 12.93 13.62 0.51
CA ASP A 96 14.27 13.36 1.03
C ASP A 96 14.55 14.37 2.15
N LYS A 97 14.12 14.06 3.37
CA LYS A 97 14.73 14.63 4.56
C LYS A 97 16.16 14.15 4.47
N LYS A 98 17.10 15.08 4.24
CA LYS A 98 18.52 14.88 4.56
C LYS A 98 18.61 14.41 6.02
N GLN A 99 18.44 13.12 6.27
CA GLN A 99 18.76 12.52 7.55
C GLN A 99 20.27 12.37 7.56
N LYS A 100 20.91 13.24 8.35
CA LYS A 100 22.22 12.99 8.92
C LYS A 100 22.17 11.57 9.50
N ASN A 101 23.14 10.73 9.12
CA ASN A 101 23.40 9.38 9.61
C ASN A 101 22.47 8.29 9.04
N ASP A 102 22.87 7.65 7.93
CA ASP A 102 23.34 6.27 7.97
C ASP A 102 23.80 5.75 6.60
N LYS A 103 24.84 4.91 6.64
CA LYS A 103 25.56 4.31 5.51
C LYS A 103 24.71 3.26 4.77
N LYS A 104 23.85 3.68 3.83
CA LYS A 104 23.31 2.78 2.78
C LYS A 104 23.36 3.44 1.40
N PRO A 105 23.62 2.68 0.33
CA PRO A 105 23.67 3.20 -1.03
C PRO A 105 22.34 3.90 -1.37
N LYS A 106 22.43 5.13 -1.87
CA LYS A 106 21.30 5.95 -2.30
C LYS A 106 20.68 5.31 -3.53
N ASP A 107 19.57 4.59 -3.36
CA ASP A 107 18.69 4.30 -4.48
C ASP A 107 18.04 5.62 -4.92
N PRO A 108 18.32 6.13 -6.14
CA PRO A 108 17.75 7.39 -6.62
C PRO A 108 16.22 7.36 -6.75
N LEU A 109 15.63 6.15 -6.71
CA LEU A 109 14.20 5.88 -6.77
C LEU A 109 13.48 5.98 -5.40
N THR A 110 14.21 6.25 -4.31
CA THR A 110 13.60 6.36 -2.96
C THR A 110 12.63 7.54 -2.85
N SER A 111 12.89 8.63 -3.57
CA SER A 111 12.03 9.81 -3.68
C SER A 111 10.71 9.52 -4.41
N ALA A 112 10.67 8.49 -5.25
CA ALA A 112 9.48 8.03 -5.96
C ALA A 112 8.58 7.12 -5.10
N GLU A 113 8.91 6.88 -3.83
CA GLU A 113 8.04 6.17 -2.90
C GLU A 113 7.11 7.13 -2.14
N THR A 114 5.93 6.65 -1.76
CA THR A 114 5.02 7.40 -0.89
C THR A 114 5.46 7.30 0.58
N GLU A 115 5.24 8.37 1.35
CA GLU A 115 5.54 8.44 2.78
C GLU A 115 4.64 7.47 3.58
N GLN A 116 3.38 7.38 3.19
CA GLN A 116 2.43 6.43 3.76
C GLN A 116 2.23 5.23 2.82
N LEU A 117 1.97 4.05 3.40
CA LEU A 117 1.52 2.90 2.62
C LEU A 117 0.11 3.15 2.09
N VAL A 118 -0.05 3.11 0.77
CA VAL A 118 -1.33 3.27 0.08
C VAL A 118 -1.90 1.89 -0.23
N HIS A 119 -3.22 1.75 -0.14
CA HIS A 119 -3.92 0.55 -0.57
C HIS A 119 -4.42 0.78 -1.99
N ILE A 120 -3.96 -0.03 -2.95
CA ILE A 120 -4.21 0.17 -4.37
C ILE A 120 -4.77 -1.12 -4.95
N SER A 121 -5.87 -1.02 -5.71
CA SER A 121 -6.47 -2.14 -6.43
C SER A 121 -5.62 -2.58 -7.63
N PRO A 122 -5.75 -3.82 -8.11
CA PRO A 122 -5.04 -4.27 -9.31
C PRO A 122 -5.32 -3.38 -10.53
N ALA A 123 -6.57 -2.95 -10.72
CA ALA A 123 -6.95 -2.06 -11.82
C ALA A 123 -6.27 -0.69 -11.77
N GLU A 124 -6.13 -0.11 -10.57
CA GLU A 124 -5.40 1.16 -10.40
C GLU A 124 -3.90 0.99 -10.65
N PHE A 125 -3.35 -0.15 -10.25
CA PHE A 125 -1.96 -0.47 -10.50
C PHE A 125 -1.67 -0.63 -12.00
N ASP A 126 -2.55 -1.33 -12.72
CA ASP A 126 -2.48 -1.46 -14.18
C ASP A 126 -2.64 -0.10 -14.87
N ALA A 127 -3.52 0.77 -14.35
CA ALA A 127 -3.69 2.12 -14.87
C ALA A 127 -2.41 2.97 -14.71
N VAL A 128 -1.70 2.85 -13.58
CA VAL A 128 -0.41 3.53 -13.38
C VAL A 128 0.65 3.01 -14.37
N LYS A 129 0.70 1.70 -14.61
CA LYS A 129 1.62 1.11 -15.60
C LYS A 129 1.30 1.55 -17.02
N ALA A 130 0.03 1.53 -17.40
CA ALA A 130 -0.44 2.02 -18.70
C ALA A 130 -0.09 3.50 -18.90
N LEU A 131 -0.28 4.32 -17.87
CA LEU A 131 0.13 5.72 -17.89
C LEU A 131 1.64 5.88 -18.06
N ALA A 132 2.46 5.10 -17.34
CA ALA A 132 3.91 5.13 -17.53
C ALA A 132 4.31 4.76 -18.97
N HIS A 133 3.64 3.78 -19.56
CA HIS A 133 3.87 3.42 -20.96
C HIS A 133 3.51 4.54 -21.95
N GLN A 134 2.38 5.23 -21.74
CA GLN A 134 1.96 6.37 -22.56
C GLN A 134 2.92 7.56 -22.43
N LEU A 135 3.33 7.91 -21.21
CA LEU A 135 4.27 9.00 -20.98
C LEU A 135 5.64 8.75 -21.64
N ALA A 136 6.06 7.48 -21.70
CA ALA A 136 7.27 7.09 -22.39
C ALA A 136 7.20 7.27 -23.91
N GLU A 137 6.04 6.95 -24.51
CA GLU A 137 5.82 7.13 -25.95
C GLU A 137 5.70 8.61 -26.31
N GLU A 138 4.96 9.38 -25.53
CA GLU A 138 4.78 10.82 -25.74
C GLU A 138 6.00 11.67 -25.34
N LYS A 139 6.95 11.10 -24.60
CA LYS A 139 8.09 11.80 -23.97
C LYS A 139 7.67 13.07 -23.23
N ARG A 140 6.55 12.98 -22.51
CA ARG A 140 5.88 14.12 -21.85
C ARG A 140 5.74 13.91 -20.35
N ALA A 141 5.80 15.00 -19.59
CA ALA A 141 5.44 15.01 -18.17
C ALA A 141 3.95 14.68 -17.92
N PRO A 142 3.63 14.02 -16.79
CA PRO A 142 2.25 13.73 -16.42
C PRO A 142 1.43 15.02 -16.27
N LYS A 143 0.21 15.03 -16.82
CA LYS A 143 -0.74 16.14 -16.59
C LYS A 143 -1.46 15.91 -15.28
N ARG A 144 -1.60 16.94 -14.44
CA ARG A 144 -2.35 16.91 -13.16
C ARG A 144 -3.76 16.30 -13.23
N LYS A 145 -4.43 16.34 -14.39
CA LYS A 145 -5.66 15.57 -14.63
C LYS A 145 -5.31 14.12 -14.98
N ILE A 146 -4.65 13.41 -14.07
CA ILE A 146 -4.61 11.96 -14.12
C ILE A 146 -6.00 11.50 -13.70
N SER A 147 -6.77 10.93 -14.61
CA SER A 147 -8.08 10.35 -14.33
C SER A 147 -7.93 9.02 -13.59
N LEU A 148 -7.20 9.00 -12.46
CA LEU A 148 -7.31 7.92 -11.48
C LEU A 148 -8.56 8.22 -10.61
N CYS A 149 -9.72 8.19 -11.27
CA CYS A 149 -11.00 8.61 -10.70
C CYS A 149 -11.51 7.68 -9.57
N TYR A 150 -10.81 6.58 -9.27
CA TYR A 150 -11.24 5.59 -8.28
C TYR A 150 -10.58 5.71 -6.88
N VAL A 151 -9.61 6.61 -6.70
CA VAL A 151 -8.73 6.58 -5.51
C VAL A 151 -9.35 7.19 -4.24
N LYS A 152 -10.47 7.95 -4.32
CA LYS A 152 -11.01 8.69 -3.16
C LYS A 152 -12.21 8.05 -2.44
N THR A 153 -12.76 6.93 -2.90
CA THR A 153 -14.12 6.54 -2.49
C THR A 153 -14.23 5.44 -1.44
N VAL A 154 -13.14 4.83 -0.96
CA VAL A 154 -13.24 3.62 -0.10
C VAL A 154 -12.72 3.80 1.33
N TRP A 155 -12.36 5.01 1.75
CA TRP A 155 -12.08 5.29 3.17
C TRP A 155 -12.73 6.60 3.64
N ARG A 156 -14.05 6.55 3.76
CA ARG A 156 -14.78 7.17 4.88
C ARG A 156 -15.49 6.08 5.65
#